data_AF-A0A518KA55-F1
#
_entry.id   AF-A0A518KA55-F1
#
_cell.length_a   1.000
_cell.length_b   1.000
_cell.length_c   1.000
_cell.angle_alpha   90.00
_cell.angle_beta   90.00
_cell.angle_gamma   90.00
#
_symmetry.space_group_name_H-M   'P 1'
#
loop_
_entity.id
_entity.type
_entity.pdbx_description
1 polymer ?
#
loop_
_entity_poly.entity_id
_entity_poly.type
_entity_poly.pdbx_seq_one_letter_code
_entity_poly.pdbx_strand_id
1 'polypeptide(L)'
;MRRHRQLRRSAAVLVAALVCLLIALSIATTMIVESIARRGQLKIELHARQAELLVQAGRGRAVVRLAASADYDGESWAPELGDGLNATVDISVEPDDDGAIRVTVATQYPTDSPQAVRRSRVFLLTNANPSAEE
;
A
#
# COMPACT_ATOMS: atom_id res chain seq x y z
N MET A 1 45.43 50.48 22.05
CA MET A 1 45.37 49.16 21.37
C MET A 1 44.32 48.16 21.91
N ARG A 2 43.67 48.35 23.07
CA ARG A 2 42.70 47.36 23.62
C ARG A 2 41.33 47.28 22.91
N ARG A 3 40.83 48.39 22.32
CA ARG A 3 39.52 48.45 21.63
C ARG A 3 39.42 47.55 20.38
N HIS A 4 40.48 47.45 19.57
CA HIS A 4 40.48 46.57 18.38
C HIS A 4 40.39 45.08 18.72
N ARG A 5 40.93 44.65 19.87
CA ARG A 5 40.90 43.24 20.29
C ARG A 5 39.53 42.82 20.82
N GLN A 6 38.78 43.75 21.42
CA GLN A 6 37.38 43.52 21.82
C GLN A 6 36.45 43.42 20.61
N LEU A 7 36.55 44.35 19.64
CA LEU A 7 35.78 44.29 18.39
C LEU A 7 35.98 42.99 17.60
N ARG A 8 37.22 42.48 17.53
CA ARG A 8 37.54 41.19 16.87
C ARG A 8 36.93 39.99 17.59
N ARG A 9 36.84 40.00 18.93
CA ARG A 9 36.22 38.92 19.71
C ARG A 9 34.70 38.93 19.56
N SER A 10 34.07 40.10 19.60
CA SER A 10 32.61 40.21 19.37
C SER A 10 32.21 39.84 17.95
N ALA A 11 33.04 40.16 16.94
CA ALA A 11 32.82 39.70 15.57
C ALA A 11 32.91 38.17 15.46
N ALA A 12 33.90 37.54 16.11
CA ALA A 12 34.04 36.08 16.11
C ALA A 12 32.85 35.37 16.77
N VAL A 13 32.33 35.90 17.88
CA VAL A 13 31.13 35.36 18.55
C VAL A 13 29.90 35.46 17.66
N LEU A 14 29.73 36.59 16.97
CA LEU A 14 28.59 36.81 16.07
C LEU A 14 28.65 35.87 14.85
N VAL A 15 29.83 35.66 14.28
CA VAL A 15 30.05 34.67 13.21
C VAL A 15 29.75 33.26 13.70
N ALA A 16 30.23 32.88 14.89
CA ALA A 16 29.94 31.57 15.46
C ALA A 16 28.43 31.34 15.69
N ALA A 17 27.72 32.36 16.18
CA ALA A 17 26.27 32.31 16.34
C ALA A 17 25.53 32.17 15.00
N LEU A 18 25.95 32.91 13.97
CA LEU A 18 25.38 32.79 12.62
C LEU A 18 25.63 31.40 12.01
N VAL A 19 26.82 30.84 12.19
CA VAL A 19 27.14 29.48 11.72
C VAL A 19 26.26 28.45 12.45
N CYS A 20 26.10 28.56 13.77
CA CYS A 20 25.18 27.71 14.51
C CYS A 20 23.74 27.84 14.02
N LEU A 21 23.27 29.05 13.75
CA LEU A 21 21.93 29.29 13.22
C LEU A 21 21.75 28.66 11.83
N LEU A 22 22.76 28.79 10.95
CA LEU A 22 22.74 28.17 9.62
C LEU A 22 22.71 26.65 9.70
N ILE A 23 23.48 26.06 10.62
CA ILE A 23 23.46 24.61 10.87
C ILE A 23 22.10 24.17 11.41
N ALA A 24 21.51 24.92 12.36
CA ALA A 24 20.18 24.60 12.88
C ALA A 24 19.11 24.68 11.78
N LEU A 25 19.19 25.70 10.92
CA LEU A 25 18.26 25.89 9.81
C LEU A 25 18.41 24.79 8.74
N SER A 26 19.64 24.35 8.45
CA SER A 26 19.86 23.28 7.48
C SER A 26 19.25 21.97 7.98
N ILE A 27 19.45 21.62 9.26
CA ILE A 27 18.86 20.44 9.89
C ILE A 27 17.32 20.50 9.88
N ALA A 28 16.74 21.66 10.22
CA ALA A 28 15.28 21.81 10.20
C ALA A 28 14.71 21.65 8.78
N THR A 29 15.40 22.20 7.78
CA THR A 29 14.98 22.13 6.38
C THR A 29 15.03 20.69 5.85
N THR A 30 16.09 19.94 6.15
CA THR A 30 16.19 18.53 5.72
C THR A 30 15.08 17.68 6.32
N MET A 31 14.76 17.87 7.60
CA MET A 31 13.64 17.17 8.24
C MET A 31 12.30 17.45 7.56
N ILE A 32 12.03 18.70 7.17
CA ILE A 32 10.80 19.07 6.47
C ILE A 32 10.71 18.40 5.11
N VAL A 33 11.79 18.46 4.32
CA VAL A 33 11.83 17.86 2.98
C VAL A 33 11.64 16.34 3.07
N GLU A 34 12.31 15.68 4.00
CA GLU A 34 12.13 14.24 4.24
C GLU A 34 10.69 13.91 4.66
N SER A 35 10.09 14.71 5.53
CA SER A 35 8.70 14.51 5.94
C SER A 35 7.73 14.59 4.76
N ILE A 36 7.97 15.48 3.80
CA ILE A 36 7.15 15.60 2.60
C ILE A 36 7.35 14.38 1.70
N ALA A 37 8.60 13.95 1.50
CA ALA A 37 8.93 12.78 0.69
C ALA A 37 8.30 11.48 1.26
N ARG A 38 8.31 11.32 2.59
CA ARG A 38 7.71 10.15 3.27
C ARG A 38 6.20 10.04 3.06
N ARG A 39 5.47 11.14 2.87
CA ARG A 39 4.01 11.09 2.62
C ARG A 39 3.67 10.36 1.32
N GLY A 40 4.48 10.56 0.27
CA GLY A 40 4.30 9.84 -0.99
C GLY A 40 4.51 8.34 -0.83
N GLN A 41 5.57 7.96 -0.11
CA GLN A 41 5.86 6.55 0.17
C GLN A 41 4.76 5.88 1.01
N LEU A 42 4.26 6.57 2.05
CA LEU A 42 3.17 6.08 2.88
C LEU A 42 1.89 5.84 2.06
N LYS A 43 1.58 6.71 1.10
CA LYS A 43 0.40 6.54 0.24
C LYS A 43 0.51 5.30 -0.64
N ILE A 44 1.70 5.03 -1.20
CA ILE A 44 1.95 3.83 -2.01
C ILE A 44 1.82 2.57 -1.14
N GLU A 45 2.36 2.58 0.08
CA GLU A 45 2.22 1.45 1.01
C GLU A 45 0.75 1.22 1.39
N LEU A 46 -0.01 2.29 1.67
CA LEU A 46 -1.45 2.18 1.93
C LEU A 46 -2.20 1.57 0.74
N HIS A 47 -1.93 2.02 -0.48
CA HIS A 47 -2.54 1.42 -1.68
C HIS A 47 -2.18 -0.06 -1.83
N ALA A 48 -0.92 -0.42 -1.56
CA ALA A 48 -0.48 -1.81 -1.63
C ALA A 48 -1.19 -2.69 -0.59
N ARG A 49 -1.38 -2.20 0.64
CA ARG A 49 -2.15 -2.92 1.67
C ARG A 49 -3.62 -3.02 1.34
N GLN A 50 -4.22 -1.97 0.81
CA GLN A 50 -5.61 -2.03 0.37
C GLN A 50 -5.79 -3.05 -0.77
N ALA A 51 -4.89 -3.07 -1.76
CA ALA A 51 -4.91 -4.09 -2.83
C ALA A 51 -4.78 -5.51 -2.26
N GLU A 52 -3.95 -5.74 -1.24
CA GLU A 52 -3.85 -7.04 -0.58
C GLU A 52 -5.14 -7.43 0.16
N LEU A 53 -5.78 -6.49 0.86
CA LEU A 53 -7.07 -6.73 1.51
C LEU A 53 -8.16 -7.07 0.49
N LEU A 54 -8.17 -6.39 -0.66
CA LEU A 54 -9.08 -6.67 -1.76
C LEU A 54 -8.88 -8.06 -2.34
N VAL A 55 -7.64 -8.53 -2.46
CA VAL A 55 -7.35 -9.92 -2.89
C VAL A 55 -7.94 -10.92 -1.89
N GLN A 56 -7.82 -10.68 -0.59
CA GLN A 56 -8.39 -11.56 0.44
C GLN A 56 -9.93 -11.52 0.41
N ALA A 57 -10.52 -10.34 0.20
CA ALA A 57 -11.97 -10.20 0.04
C ALA A 57 -12.46 -10.96 -1.21
N GLY A 58 -11.73 -10.87 -2.32
CA GLY A 58 -12.03 -11.63 -3.54
C GLY A 58 -11.96 -13.14 -3.33
N ARG A 59 -11.00 -13.65 -2.55
CA ARG A 59 -10.97 -15.06 -2.14
C ARG A 59 -12.21 -15.44 -1.34
N GLY A 60 -12.57 -14.66 -0.32
CA GLY A 60 -13.75 -14.91 0.50
C GLY A 60 -15.03 -14.95 -0.35
N ARG A 61 -15.13 -14.02 -1.30
CA ARG A 61 -16.23 -13.96 -2.27
C ARG A 61 -16.27 -15.20 -3.16
N ALA A 62 -15.13 -15.63 -3.72
CA ALA A 62 -15.05 -16.83 -4.55
C ALA A 62 -15.51 -18.09 -3.78
N VAL A 63 -15.10 -18.24 -2.51
CA VAL A 63 -15.55 -19.35 -1.65
C VAL A 63 -17.07 -19.34 -1.48
N VAL A 64 -17.67 -18.19 -1.19
CA VAL A 64 -19.12 -18.07 -1.04
C VAL A 64 -19.85 -18.36 -2.35
N ARG A 65 -19.33 -17.87 -3.48
CA ARG A 65 -19.91 -18.11 -4.82
C ARG A 65 -19.85 -19.58 -5.20
N LEU A 66 -18.71 -20.24 -4.98
CA LEU A 66 -18.51 -21.67 -5.26
C LEU A 66 -19.38 -22.55 -4.36
N ALA A 67 -19.57 -22.16 -3.10
CA ALA A 67 -20.50 -22.87 -2.20
C ALA A 67 -21.97 -22.73 -2.65
N ALA A 68 -22.34 -21.61 -3.28
CA ALA A 68 -23.69 -21.40 -3.81
C ALA A 68 -23.90 -22.05 -5.19
N SER A 69 -22.86 -22.15 -6.01
CA SER A 69 -22.90 -22.68 -7.38
C SER A 69 -21.57 -23.30 -7.75
N ALA A 70 -21.54 -24.62 -7.96
CA ALA A 70 -20.35 -25.34 -8.38
C ALA A 70 -19.85 -24.94 -9.79
N ASP A 71 -20.75 -24.45 -10.65
CA ASP A 71 -20.45 -24.02 -12.01
C ASP A 71 -19.91 -22.58 -12.10
N TYR A 72 -19.55 -21.97 -10.96
CA TYR A 72 -19.00 -20.61 -10.94
C TYR A 72 -17.57 -20.58 -11.49
N ASP A 73 -17.37 -19.84 -12.59
CA ASP A 73 -16.11 -19.71 -13.35
C ASP A 73 -15.34 -18.42 -13.04
N GLY A 74 -15.98 -17.43 -12.41
CA GLY A 74 -15.35 -16.16 -12.08
C GLY A 74 -16.30 -14.98 -12.14
N GLU A 75 -15.80 -13.81 -11.72
CA GLU A 75 -16.51 -12.54 -11.90
C GLU A 75 -15.53 -11.38 -11.83
N SER A 76 -15.89 -10.27 -12.48
CA SER A 76 -15.27 -8.97 -12.20
C SER A 76 -16.16 -8.20 -11.23
N TRP A 77 -15.58 -7.75 -10.13
CA TRP A 77 -16.27 -7.09 -9.04
C TRP A 77 -15.61 -5.76 -8.71
N ALA A 78 -16.42 -4.70 -8.67
CA ALA A 78 -16.01 -3.37 -8.21
C ALA A 78 -16.60 -3.11 -6.80
N PRO A 79 -15.80 -3.23 -5.72
CA PRO A 79 -16.28 -2.92 -4.38
C PRO A 79 -16.51 -1.44 -4.19
N GLU A 80 -17.56 -1.09 -3.43
CA GLU A 80 -17.75 0.27 -2.95
C GLU A 80 -16.76 0.56 -1.80
N LEU A 81 -15.91 1.56 -2.01
CA LEU A 81 -14.93 2.00 -1.02
C LEU A 81 -15.36 3.35 -0.42
N GLY A 82 -15.18 3.53 0.89
CA GLY A 82 -15.60 4.73 1.61
C GLY A 82 -14.71 5.96 1.41
N ASP A 83 -13.61 5.83 0.66
CA ASP A 83 -12.62 6.88 0.43
C ASP A 83 -12.78 7.59 -0.93
N GLY A 84 -13.82 7.24 -1.70
CA GLY A 84 -14.10 7.82 -3.01
C GLY A 84 -13.14 7.35 -4.11
N LEU A 85 -12.32 6.34 -3.84
CA LEU A 85 -11.46 5.70 -4.83
C LEU A 85 -12.11 4.43 -5.38
N ASN A 86 -11.79 4.10 -6.62
CA ASN A 86 -12.30 2.90 -7.28
C ASN A 86 -11.31 1.75 -7.18
N ALA A 87 -11.82 0.53 -7.07
CA ALA A 87 -11.07 -0.71 -7.18
C ALA A 87 -11.75 -1.65 -8.17
N THR A 88 -10.93 -2.48 -8.82
CA THR A 88 -11.40 -3.59 -9.64
C THR A 88 -10.80 -4.89 -9.12
N VAL A 89 -11.63 -5.91 -8.94
CA VAL A 89 -11.24 -7.25 -8.49
C VAL A 89 -11.73 -8.27 -9.51
N ASP A 90 -10.82 -8.90 -10.23
CA ASP A 90 -11.10 -9.96 -11.17
C ASP A 90 -10.83 -11.31 -10.52
N ILE A 91 -11.83 -12.19 -10.53
CA ILE A 91 -11.77 -13.54 -10.00
C ILE A 91 -11.92 -14.49 -11.18
N SER A 92 -10.98 -15.42 -11.33
CA SER A 92 -11.07 -16.56 -12.26
C SER A 92 -10.99 -17.86 -11.47
N VAL A 93 -11.81 -18.83 -11.83
CA VAL A 93 -11.86 -20.15 -11.22
C VAL A 93 -11.63 -21.20 -12.30
N GLU A 94 -10.61 -22.02 -12.10
CA GLU A 94 -10.23 -23.09 -13.01
C GLU A 94 -10.09 -24.40 -12.21
N PRO A 95 -10.57 -25.54 -12.74
CA PRO A 95 -10.26 -26.84 -12.15
C PRO A 95 -8.76 -27.13 -12.29
N ASP A 96 -8.16 -27.69 -11.25
CA ASP A 96 -6.77 -28.15 -11.26
C ASP A 96 -6.70 -29.67 -11.47
N ASP A 97 -5.57 -30.16 -11.99
CA ASP A 97 -5.40 -31.56 -12.41
C ASP A 97 -5.57 -32.55 -11.24
N ASP A 98 -5.31 -32.12 -10.01
CA ASP A 98 -5.41 -32.91 -8.78
C ASP A 98 -6.83 -32.90 -8.16
N GLY A 99 -7.84 -32.37 -8.86
CA GLY A 99 -9.22 -32.25 -8.35
C GLY A 99 -9.41 -31.09 -7.34
N ALA A 100 -8.37 -30.28 -7.14
CA ALA A 100 -8.48 -29.00 -6.44
C ALA A 100 -9.07 -27.93 -7.36
N ILE A 101 -9.64 -26.87 -6.77
CA ILE A 101 -10.13 -25.71 -7.51
C ILE A 101 -9.09 -24.59 -7.38
N ARG A 102 -8.56 -24.12 -8.50
CA ARG A 102 -7.63 -23.00 -8.58
C ARG A 102 -8.40 -21.70 -8.74
N VAL A 103 -8.30 -20.82 -7.74
CA VAL A 103 -8.91 -19.49 -7.75
C VAL A 103 -7.83 -18.44 -7.91
N THR A 104 -7.84 -17.73 -9.03
CA THR A 104 -6.97 -16.57 -9.27
C THR A 104 -7.73 -15.30 -8.96
N VAL A 105 -7.22 -14.49 -8.04
CA VAL A 105 -7.79 -13.18 -7.70
C VAL A 105 -6.79 -12.10 -8.05
N ALA A 106 -7.12 -11.29 -9.04
CA ALA A 106 -6.37 -10.11 -9.44
C ALA A 106 -7.11 -8.84 -9.00
N THR A 107 -6.36 -7.85 -8.53
CA THR A 107 -6.91 -6.59 -8.06
C THR A 107 -6.10 -5.43 -8.61
N GLN A 108 -6.79 -4.32 -8.84
CA GLN A 108 -6.19 -3.04 -9.17
C GLN A 108 -6.79 -1.98 -8.24
N TYR A 109 -5.91 -1.24 -7.55
CA TYR A 109 -6.33 -0.18 -6.65
C TYR A 109 -5.25 0.92 -6.50
N PRO A 110 -5.61 2.21 -6.61
CA PRO A 110 -6.86 2.72 -7.18
C PRO A 110 -6.89 2.55 -8.71
N THR A 111 -8.04 2.20 -9.29
CA THR A 111 -8.17 1.87 -10.73
C THR A 111 -7.83 3.05 -11.64
N ASP A 112 -8.24 4.27 -11.29
CA ASP A 112 -8.12 5.47 -12.13
C ASP A 112 -6.91 6.37 -11.75
N SER A 113 -5.85 5.77 -11.23
CA SER A 113 -4.70 6.52 -10.69
C SER A 113 -3.38 6.15 -11.36
N PRO A 114 -2.47 7.12 -11.58
CA PRO A 114 -1.09 6.82 -12.00
C PRO A 114 -0.31 6.04 -10.93
N GLN A 115 -0.80 5.99 -9.69
CA GLN A 115 -0.24 5.21 -8.59
C GLN A 115 -1.05 3.93 -8.32
N ALA A 116 -1.71 3.39 -9.35
CA ALA A 116 -2.43 2.13 -9.27
C ALA A 116 -1.48 0.99 -8.88
N VAL A 117 -1.85 0.26 -7.84
CA VAL A 117 -1.18 -0.97 -7.43
C VAL A 117 -1.98 -2.15 -7.94
N ARG A 118 -1.32 -3.06 -8.65
CA ARG A 118 -1.89 -4.34 -9.08
C ARG A 118 -1.36 -5.47 -8.22
N ARG A 119 -2.26 -6.30 -7.68
CA ARG A 119 -1.91 -7.52 -6.93
C ARG A 119 -2.70 -8.70 -7.44
N SER A 120 -2.02 -9.80 -7.69
CA SER A 120 -2.65 -11.08 -8.04
C SER A 120 -2.17 -12.15 -7.08
N ARG A 121 -3.08 -13.02 -6.63
CA ARG A 121 -2.76 -14.25 -5.90
C ARG A 121 -3.60 -15.41 -6.40
N VAL A 122 -2.97 -16.57 -6.41
CA VAL A 122 -3.62 -17.85 -6.68
C VAL A 122 -3.86 -18.55 -5.36
N PHE A 123 -5.07 -19.07 -5.18
CA PHE A 123 -5.48 -19.87 -4.04
C PHE A 123 -5.91 -21.24 -4.55
N LEU A 124 -5.46 -22.29 -3.87
CA LEU A 124 -5.96 -23.64 -4.07
C LEU A 124 -7.04 -23.91 -3.02
N LEU A 125 -8.23 -24.24 -3.47
CA LEU A 125 -9.33 -24.67 -2.63
C LEU A 125 -9.49 -26.18 -2.81
N THR A 126 -9.30 -26.94 -1.73
CA THR A 126 -9.73 -28.33 -1.69
C THR A 126 -11.25 -28.34 -1.54
N ASN A 127 -11.94 -29.11 -2.38
CA ASN A 127 -13.36 -29.36 -2.21
C ASN A 127 -13.55 -30.18 -0.91
N ALA A 128 -13.79 -29.50 0.21
CA ALA A 128 -14.15 -30.16 1.46
C ALA A 128 -15.63 -30.56 1.39
N ASN A 129 -15.95 -31.51 0.52
CA ASN A 129 -17.15 -32.31 0.66
C ASN A 129 -16.71 -33.72 1.07
N PRO A 130 -16.39 -33.99 2.35
CA PRO A 130 -16.53 -35.33 2.85
C PRO A 130 -18.02 -35.63 2.77
N SER A 131 -18.37 -36.60 1.93
CA SER A 131 -19.57 -37.42 2.06
C SER A 131 -20.27 -37.19 3.40
N ALA A 132 -21.45 -36.56 3.35
CA ALA A 132 -22.48 -36.81 4.32
C ALA A 132 -22.72 -38.33 4.29
N GLU A 133 -22.04 -39.06 5.18
CA GLU A 133 -22.32 -40.45 5.47
C GLU A 133 -23.69 -40.47 6.18
N GLU A 134 -24.72 -40.86 5.44
CA GLU A 134 -25.94 -41.48 5.98
C GLU A 134 -25.68 -42.93 6.39
#